data_AF-A0A315VKR1-F1
#
_entry.id   AF-A0A315VKR1-F1
#
_cell.length_a   1.000
_cell.length_b   1.000
_cell.length_c   1.000
_cell.angle_alpha   90.00
_cell.angle_beta   90.00
_cell.angle_gamma   90.00
#
_symmetry.space_group_name_H-M   'P 1'
#
loop_
_entity.id
_entity.type
_entity.pdbx_description
1 polymer ?
#
loop_
_entity_poly.entity_id
_entity_poly.type
_entity_poly.pdbx_seq_one_letter_code
_entity_poly.pdbx_strand_id
1 'polypeptide(L)'
;PERRSAEVDQKNKLITAYHESGHAIVAYYTKDAMPINKATIMPRGPSLGHVSMLPENDRWSETRSQLLAQMDVSMGGRVAEEIIFGHENITTGASSDFDSATRIAKMMVTRYGMCEKLGVMTYSDLTNQSPETQAAVEQEVRVLLKVYLHRI
;
A
#
# COMPACT_ATOMS: atom_id res chain seq x y z
N PRO A 1 23.38 17.72 29.34
CA PRO A 1 22.73 17.91 28.01
C PRO A 1 22.31 16.55 27.45
N GLU A 2 21.15 16.07 27.90
CA GLU A 2 20.69 14.71 27.65
C GLU A 2 19.18 14.71 27.96
N ARG A 3 18.33 14.69 26.92
CA ARG A 3 16.86 14.55 26.99
C ARG A 3 16.20 14.56 25.61
N ARG A 4 16.78 15.26 24.62
CA ARG A 4 16.22 15.32 23.25
C ARG A 4 16.18 13.96 22.54
N SER A 5 17.13 13.07 22.79
CA SER A 5 17.26 11.78 22.08
C SER A 5 16.24 10.73 22.54
N ALA A 6 15.94 10.65 23.84
CA ALA A 6 14.98 9.68 24.38
C ALA A 6 13.53 10.01 23.99
N GLU A 7 13.15 11.29 24.01
CA GLU A 7 11.81 11.74 23.59
C GLU A 7 11.60 11.54 22.08
N VAL A 8 12.61 11.79 21.25
CA VAL A 8 12.56 11.54 19.80
C VAL A 8 12.42 10.04 19.51
N ASP A 9 13.11 9.18 20.26
CA ASP A 9 12.96 7.71 20.14
C ASP A 9 11.54 7.24 20.51
N GLN A 10 10.94 7.81 21.56
CA GLN A 10 9.57 7.49 21.95
C GLN A 10 8.54 7.96 20.91
N LYS A 11 8.72 9.16 20.34
CA LYS A 11 7.86 9.67 19.26
C LYS A 11 7.93 8.77 18.02
N ASN A 12 9.13 8.37 17.61
CA ASN A 12 9.32 7.50 16.44
C ASN A 12 8.70 6.13 16.65
N LYS A 13 8.87 5.53 17.84
CA LYS A 13 8.21 4.26 18.20
C LYS A 13 6.70 4.37 18.14
N LEU A 14 6.13 5.50 18.59
CA LEU A 14 4.69 5.74 18.52
C LEU A 14 4.20 5.84 17.08
N ILE A 15 4.91 6.58 16.23
CA ILE A 15 4.61 6.69 14.80
C ILE A 15 4.63 5.30 14.16
N THR A 16 5.71 4.54 14.35
CA THR A 16 5.82 3.16 13.86
C THR A 16 4.66 2.30 14.38
N ALA A 17 4.29 2.41 15.65
CA ALA A 17 3.19 1.63 16.20
C ALA A 17 1.85 1.92 15.51
N TYR A 18 1.52 3.19 15.26
CA TYR A 18 0.30 3.54 14.54
C TYR A 18 0.36 3.13 13.07
N HIS A 19 1.52 3.28 12.43
CA HIS A 19 1.76 2.85 11.06
C HIS A 19 1.52 1.34 10.88
N GLU A 20 2.18 0.51 11.68
CA GLU A 20 2.00 -0.95 11.63
C GLU A 20 0.58 -1.36 12.06
N SER A 21 -0.04 -0.63 13.00
CA SER A 21 -1.44 -0.86 13.36
C SER A 21 -2.38 -0.57 12.19
N GLY A 22 -2.08 0.43 11.35
CA GLY A 22 -2.81 0.73 10.13
C GLY A 22 -2.83 -0.47 9.18
N HIS A 23 -1.65 -1.02 8.85
CA HIS A 23 -1.57 -2.23 8.04
C HIS A 23 -2.34 -3.41 8.66
N ALA A 24 -2.18 -3.64 9.96
CA ALA A 24 -2.82 -4.76 10.64
C ALA A 24 -4.35 -4.64 10.67
N ILE A 25 -4.89 -3.47 11.01
CA ILE A 25 -6.34 -3.24 11.07
C ILE A 25 -6.94 -3.39 9.68
N VAL A 26 -6.34 -2.78 8.66
CA VAL A 26 -6.84 -2.89 7.29
C VAL A 26 -6.79 -4.33 6.80
N ALA A 27 -5.71 -5.07 7.07
CA ALA A 27 -5.61 -6.48 6.70
C ALA A 27 -6.66 -7.35 7.41
N TYR A 28 -6.97 -7.05 8.67
CA TYR A 28 -7.94 -7.82 9.45
C TYR A 28 -9.39 -7.62 8.97
N TYR A 29 -9.76 -6.38 8.61
CA TYR A 29 -11.14 -6.05 8.21
C TYR A 29 -11.39 -6.13 6.69
N THR A 30 -10.35 -6.18 5.87
CA THR A 30 -10.51 -6.25 4.42
C THR A 30 -10.73 -7.68 3.96
N LYS A 31 -11.89 -7.93 3.35
CA LYS A 31 -12.19 -9.22 2.72
C LYS A 31 -11.12 -9.55 1.67
N ASP A 32 -10.74 -10.82 1.59
CA ASP A 32 -9.73 -11.38 0.66
C ASP A 32 -8.27 -10.93 0.91
N ALA A 33 -8.03 -10.11 1.94
CA ALA A 33 -6.68 -9.83 2.42
C ALA A 33 -6.01 -11.12 2.93
N MET A 34 -4.68 -11.16 2.85
CA MET A 34 -3.92 -12.27 3.40
C MET A 34 -3.94 -12.21 4.93
N PRO A 35 -4.06 -13.36 5.63
CA PRO A 35 -4.09 -13.36 7.08
C PRO A 35 -2.74 -12.89 7.65
N ILE A 36 -2.82 -12.16 8.76
CA ILE A 36 -1.66 -11.65 9.47
C ILE A 36 -0.96 -12.82 10.17
N ASN A 37 0.32 -12.99 9.89
CA ASN A 37 1.18 -13.94 10.59
C ASN A 37 1.92 -13.28 11.77
N LYS A 38 2.37 -12.04 11.60
CA LYS A 38 3.12 -11.31 12.63
C LYS A 38 2.98 -9.81 12.44
N ALA A 39 2.81 -9.07 13.53
CA ALA A 39 2.90 -7.62 13.57
C ALA A 39 3.93 -7.21 14.64
N THR A 40 4.86 -6.31 14.32
CA THR A 40 5.93 -5.90 15.24
C THR A 40 6.36 -4.46 14.99
N ILE A 41 6.65 -3.74 16.07
CA ILE A 41 7.26 -2.39 16.04
C ILE A 41 8.77 -2.42 16.31
N MET A 42 9.32 -3.63 16.40
CA MET A 42 10.75 -3.83 16.56
C MET A 42 11.44 -3.68 15.22
N PRO A 43 12.53 -2.88 15.14
CA PRO A 43 13.24 -2.66 13.89
C PRO A 43 13.87 -3.96 13.38
N ARG A 44 13.81 -4.17 12.07
CA ARG A 44 14.45 -5.29 11.38
C ARG A 44 15.00 -4.84 10.04
N GLY A 45 16.32 -4.84 9.91
CA GLY A 45 17.00 -4.35 8.71
C GLY A 45 16.66 -2.87 8.47
N PRO A 46 16.22 -2.48 7.25
CA PRO A 46 15.85 -1.10 6.94
C PRO A 46 14.47 -0.67 7.47
N SER A 47 13.65 -1.62 7.96
CA SER A 47 12.31 -1.34 8.47
C SER A 47 12.31 -1.08 9.98
N LEU A 48 11.52 -0.10 10.44
CA LEU A 48 11.35 0.22 11.86
C LEU A 48 10.27 -0.63 12.54
N GLY A 49 9.39 -1.24 11.75
CA GLY A 49 8.34 -2.17 12.12
C GLY A 49 7.93 -2.97 10.88
N HIS A 50 7.10 -3.99 11.05
CA HIS A 50 6.52 -4.71 9.92
C HIS A 50 5.31 -5.56 10.32
N VAL A 51 4.28 -5.57 9.45
CA VAL A 51 3.19 -6.56 9.42
C VAL A 51 3.43 -7.58 8.31
N SER A 52 3.75 -8.81 8.68
CA SER A 52 3.93 -9.94 7.76
C SER A 52 2.61 -10.68 7.56
N MET A 53 2.23 -10.89 6.31
CA MET A 53 1.08 -11.71 5.93
C MET A 53 1.55 -13.00 5.25
N LEU A 54 0.85 -14.10 5.49
CA LEU A 54 1.14 -15.40 4.87
C LEU A 54 -0.16 -15.98 4.29
N PRO A 55 -0.16 -16.45 3.04
CA PRO A 55 -1.34 -17.12 2.49
C PRO A 55 -1.53 -18.50 3.16
N GLU A 56 -2.78 -18.92 3.34
CA GLU A 56 -3.11 -20.24 3.92
C GLU A 56 -2.75 -21.40 2.98
N ASN A 57 -2.73 -21.15 1.67
CA ASN A 57 -2.42 -22.10 0.62
C ASN A 57 -1.52 -21.45 -0.43
N ASP A 58 -0.75 -22.25 -1.17
CA ASP A 58 0.03 -21.76 -2.30
C ASP A 58 -0.87 -21.08 -3.34
N ARG A 59 -0.59 -19.80 -3.61
CA ARG A 59 -1.32 -18.99 -4.60
C ARG A 59 -0.53 -18.97 -5.91
N TRP A 60 -1.08 -19.56 -6.96
CA TRP A 60 -0.54 -19.50 -8.32
C TRP A 60 -1.02 -18.27 -9.10
N SER A 61 -2.20 -17.75 -8.74
CA SER A 61 -2.83 -16.59 -9.38
C SER A 61 -3.67 -15.81 -8.37
N GLU A 62 -3.85 -14.51 -8.60
CA GLU A 62 -4.60 -13.63 -7.71
C GLU A 62 -5.82 -13.03 -8.42
N THR A 63 -6.93 -12.97 -7.71
CA THR A 63 -8.16 -12.35 -8.17
C THR A 63 -8.08 -10.82 -8.06
N ARG A 64 -8.99 -10.12 -8.76
CA ARG A 64 -9.11 -8.67 -8.65
C ARG A 64 -9.33 -8.22 -7.21
N SER A 65 -10.17 -8.92 -6.43
CA SER A 65 -10.43 -8.53 -5.04
C SER A 65 -9.21 -8.72 -4.14
N GLN A 66 -8.41 -9.76 -4.34
CA GLN A 66 -7.16 -9.98 -3.60
C GLN A 66 -6.11 -8.90 -3.90
N LEU A 67 -5.97 -8.49 -5.16
CA LEU A 67 -5.05 -7.40 -5.54
C LEU A 67 -5.49 -6.06 -4.92
N LEU A 68 -6.79 -5.80 -4.92
CA LEU A 68 -7.35 -4.61 -4.27
C LEU A 68 -7.15 -4.65 -2.75
N ALA A 69 -7.35 -5.80 -2.12
CA ALA A 69 -7.10 -5.97 -0.70
C ALA A 69 -5.62 -5.74 -0.35
N GLN A 70 -4.69 -6.20 -1.20
CA GLN A 70 -3.26 -5.90 -1.04
C GLN A 70 -2.97 -4.40 -1.15
N MET A 71 -3.60 -3.70 -2.11
CA MET A 71 -3.47 -2.24 -2.22
C MET A 71 -4.01 -1.53 -0.98
N ASP A 72 -5.18 -1.93 -0.48
CA ASP A 72 -5.78 -1.39 0.74
C ASP A 72 -4.79 -1.52 1.91
N VAL A 73 -4.25 -2.74 2.11
CA VAL A 73 -3.28 -2.99 3.18
C VAL A 73 -2.02 -2.15 3.01
N SER A 74 -1.45 -2.07 1.81
CA SER A 74 -0.26 -1.24 1.55
C SER A 74 -0.50 0.23 1.92
N MET A 75 -1.68 0.78 1.66
CA MET A 75 -1.94 2.19 1.97
C MET A 75 -2.35 2.44 3.44
N GLY A 76 -2.65 1.38 4.20
CA GLY A 76 -3.17 1.47 5.57
C GLY A 76 -2.25 2.19 6.57
N GLY A 77 -0.93 1.96 6.50
CA GLY A 77 0.03 2.61 7.42
C GLY A 77 0.04 4.13 7.26
N ARG A 78 0.06 4.60 6.02
CA ARG A 78 -0.03 6.03 5.68
C ARG A 78 -1.35 6.65 6.14
N VAL A 79 -2.48 5.97 5.95
CA VAL A 79 -3.79 6.47 6.38
C VAL A 79 -3.86 6.60 7.91
N ALA A 80 -3.35 5.60 8.63
CA ALA A 80 -3.28 5.64 10.09
C ALA A 80 -2.44 6.82 10.61
N GLU A 81 -1.29 7.10 9.99
CA GLU A 81 -0.47 8.27 10.34
C GLU A 81 -1.25 9.58 10.18
N GLU A 82 -1.96 9.77 9.09
CA GLU A 82 -2.71 11.02 8.84
C GLU A 82 -3.92 11.18 9.74
N ILE A 83 -4.64 10.10 10.06
CA ILE A 83 -5.78 10.15 10.98
C ILE A 83 -5.31 10.59 12.38
N ILE A 84 -4.16 10.08 12.84
CA ILE A 84 -3.69 10.26 14.23
C ILE A 84 -2.83 11.52 14.39
N PHE A 85 -1.94 11.79 13.44
CA PHE A 85 -0.96 12.87 13.53
C PHE A 85 -1.28 14.07 12.63
N GLY A 86 -2.25 13.94 11.73
CA GLY A 86 -2.64 14.97 10.78
C GLY A 86 -1.74 15.02 9.54
N HIS A 87 -2.22 15.72 8.51
CA HIS A 87 -1.58 15.79 7.20
C HIS A 87 -0.13 16.32 7.25
N GLU A 88 0.15 17.32 8.09
CA GLU A 88 1.50 17.90 8.19
C GLU A 88 2.54 16.96 8.84
N ASN A 89 2.11 15.86 9.46
CA ASN A 89 2.99 14.93 10.19
C ASN A 89 3.10 13.55 9.54
N ILE A 90 2.65 13.42 8.30
CA ILE A 90 2.90 12.23 7.47
C ILE A 90 4.41 12.01 7.32
N THR A 91 4.86 10.77 7.47
CA THR A 91 6.27 10.43 7.35
C THR A 91 6.66 9.90 5.97
N THR A 92 7.96 9.86 5.71
CA THR A 92 8.54 9.22 4.52
C THR A 92 8.58 7.69 4.62
N GLY A 93 8.15 7.11 5.75
CA GLY A 93 8.18 5.67 6.02
C GLY A 93 7.29 4.85 5.09
N ALA A 94 6.21 5.45 4.58
CA ALA A 94 5.24 4.77 3.70
C ALA A 94 5.70 4.61 2.23
N SER A 95 6.94 4.99 1.89
CA SER A 95 7.41 5.02 0.50
C SER A 95 7.36 3.64 -0.17
N SER A 96 7.85 2.59 0.50
CA SER A 96 7.82 1.21 -0.01
C SER A 96 6.41 0.67 -0.19
N ASP A 97 5.48 1.13 0.63
CA ASP A 97 4.09 0.67 0.58
C ASP A 97 3.36 1.32 -0.61
N PHE A 98 3.64 2.60 -0.87
CA PHE A 98 3.15 3.26 -2.08
C PHE A 98 3.76 2.71 -3.36
N ASP A 99 5.04 2.33 -3.35
CA ASP A 99 5.64 1.63 -4.50
C ASP A 99 4.92 0.31 -4.78
N SER A 100 4.60 -0.44 -3.73
CA SER A 100 3.86 -1.70 -3.81
C SER A 100 2.43 -1.49 -4.33
N ALA A 101 1.67 -0.56 -3.75
CA ALA A 101 0.31 -0.23 -4.19
C ALA A 101 0.29 0.26 -5.64
N THR A 102 1.23 1.14 -6.00
CA THR A 102 1.35 1.68 -7.36
C THR A 102 1.69 0.59 -8.37
N ARG A 103 2.58 -0.34 -8.02
CA ARG A 103 2.91 -1.49 -8.86
C ARG A 103 1.70 -2.37 -9.09
N ILE A 104 0.93 -2.70 -8.05
CA ILE A 104 -0.31 -3.49 -8.19
C ILE A 104 -1.30 -2.77 -9.11
N ALA A 105 -1.58 -1.48 -8.85
CA ALA A 105 -2.48 -0.68 -9.67
C ALA A 105 -2.06 -0.66 -11.15
N LYS A 106 -0.77 -0.43 -11.43
CA LYS A 106 -0.22 -0.47 -12.79
C LYS A 106 -0.42 -1.84 -13.44
N MET A 107 -0.16 -2.94 -12.73
CA MET A 107 -0.34 -4.28 -13.28
C MET A 107 -1.81 -4.61 -13.57
N MET A 108 -2.73 -4.21 -12.67
CA MET A 108 -4.17 -4.35 -12.88
C MET A 108 -4.64 -3.64 -14.14
N VAL A 109 -4.14 -2.42 -14.36
CA VAL A 109 -4.50 -1.58 -15.51
C VAL A 109 -3.84 -2.07 -16.80
N THR A 110 -2.57 -2.47 -16.75
CA THR A 110 -1.77 -2.69 -17.96
C THR A 110 -1.63 -4.15 -18.39
N ARG A 111 -1.78 -5.11 -17.48
CA ARG A 111 -1.46 -6.53 -17.75
C ARG A 111 -2.60 -7.49 -17.49
N TYR A 112 -3.40 -7.22 -16.45
CA TYR A 112 -4.42 -8.17 -16.02
C TYR A 112 -5.80 -7.94 -16.65
N GLY A 113 -5.96 -6.93 -17.50
CA GLY A 113 -7.25 -6.61 -18.12
C GLY A 113 -8.32 -6.24 -17.09
N MET A 114 -7.92 -5.69 -15.93
CA MET A 114 -8.82 -5.37 -14.81
C MET A 114 -9.28 -3.90 -14.81
N CYS A 115 -9.10 -3.20 -15.94
CA CYS A 115 -9.56 -1.84 -16.17
C CYS A 115 -10.66 -1.84 -17.25
N GLU A 116 -11.89 -1.50 -16.86
CA GLU A 116 -13.04 -1.49 -17.78
C GLU A 116 -12.88 -0.49 -18.92
N LYS A 117 -12.28 0.69 -18.65
CA LYS A 117 -12.14 1.75 -19.66
C LYS A 117 -11.09 1.46 -20.72
N LEU A 118 -10.03 0.75 -20.35
CA LEU A 118 -8.95 0.37 -21.27
C LEU A 118 -9.17 -1.02 -21.88
N GLY A 119 -10.15 -1.77 -21.37
CA GLY A 119 -10.53 -3.08 -21.89
C GLY A 119 -9.54 -4.20 -21.53
N VAL A 120 -9.71 -5.34 -22.20
CA VAL A 120 -8.99 -6.59 -21.91
C VAL A 120 -7.69 -6.74 -22.72
N MET A 121 -6.95 -5.64 -22.93
CA MET A 121 -5.69 -5.64 -23.67
C MET A 121 -4.48 -5.46 -22.75
N THR A 122 -3.32 -5.94 -23.20
CA THR A 122 -2.06 -5.79 -22.47
C THR A 122 -1.21 -4.67 -23.05
N TYR A 123 -0.72 -3.77 -22.21
CA TYR A 123 0.21 -2.71 -22.56
C TYR A 123 1.61 -3.10 -22.12
N SER A 124 2.36 -3.75 -23.01
CA SER A 124 3.65 -4.33 -22.64
C SER A 124 4.79 -3.35 -22.53
N ASP A 125 4.75 -2.37 -23.43
CA ASP A 125 5.68 -1.28 -23.49
C ASP A 125 4.87 0.00 -23.67
N LEU A 126 4.73 0.75 -22.56
CA LEU A 126 4.00 2.01 -22.55
C LEU A 126 4.70 3.07 -23.40
N THR A 127 6.03 3.00 -23.59
CA THR A 127 6.79 4.01 -24.35
C THR A 127 6.48 3.96 -25.84
N ASN A 128 6.06 2.79 -26.33
CA ASN A 128 5.62 2.57 -27.71
C ASN A 128 4.12 2.83 -27.94
N GLN A 129 3.38 3.28 -26.90
CA GLN A 129 1.97 3.63 -27.04
C GLN A 129 1.78 5.11 -27.35
N SER A 130 0.62 5.46 -27.92
CA SER A 130 0.29 6.86 -28.16
C SER A 130 0.25 7.67 -26.86
N PRO A 131 0.54 8.98 -26.89
CA PRO A 131 0.46 9.83 -25.70
C PRO A 131 -0.91 9.77 -25.01
N GLU A 132 -1.99 9.63 -25.79
CA GLU A 132 -3.36 9.50 -25.27
C GLU A 132 -3.53 8.20 -24.47
N THR A 133 -2.95 7.10 -24.95
CA THR A 133 -2.99 5.81 -24.27
C THR A 133 -2.16 5.85 -22.97
N GLN A 134 -0.97 6.44 -23.02
CA GLN A 134 -0.12 6.63 -21.84
C GLN A 134 -0.84 7.46 -20.77
N ALA A 135 -1.45 8.58 -21.17
CA ALA A 135 -2.23 9.43 -20.30
C ALA A 135 -3.45 8.72 -19.71
N ALA A 136 -4.15 7.90 -20.50
CA ALA A 136 -5.28 7.13 -20.03
C ALA A 136 -4.88 6.07 -18.99
N VAL A 137 -3.77 5.34 -19.22
CA VAL A 137 -3.21 4.39 -18.25
C VAL A 137 -2.83 5.10 -16.95
N GLU A 138 -2.11 6.22 -17.04
CA GLU A 138 -1.70 6.97 -15.86
C GLU A 138 -2.92 7.49 -15.07
N GLN A 139 -3.92 8.00 -15.78
CA GLN A 139 -5.16 8.49 -15.18
C GLN A 139 -5.91 7.36 -14.44
N GLU A 140 -6.03 6.18 -15.04
CA GLU A 140 -6.72 5.06 -14.40
C GLU A 140 -5.96 4.53 -13.18
N VAL A 141 -4.62 4.49 -13.22
CA VAL A 141 -3.80 4.16 -12.04
C VAL A 141 -4.01 5.16 -10.91
N ARG A 142 -4.00 6.47 -11.22
CA ARG A 142 -4.25 7.53 -10.23
C ARG A 142 -5.65 7.43 -9.64
N VAL A 143 -6.67 7.20 -10.47
CA VAL A 143 -8.06 7.02 -10.01
C VAL A 143 -8.17 5.81 -9.10
N LEU A 144 -7.55 4.67 -9.47
CA LEU A 144 -7.61 3.47 -8.66
C LEU A 144 -6.96 3.66 -7.29
N LEU A 145 -5.74 4.21 -7.23
CA LEU A 145 -5.07 4.51 -5.96
C LEU A 145 -5.88 5.48 -5.11
N LYS A 146 -6.41 6.55 -5.71
CA LYS A 146 -7.20 7.56 -4.99
C LYS A 146 -8.46 6.95 -4.38
N VAL A 147 -9.23 6.19 -5.15
CA VAL A 147 -10.50 5.60 -4.69
C VAL A 147 -10.26 4.67 -3.50
N TYR A 148 -9.24 3.82 -3.58
CA TYR A 148 -8.98 2.84 -2.52
C TYR A 148 -8.30 3.48 -1.30
N LEU A 149 -7.48 4.51 -1.47
CA LEU A 149 -6.97 5.31 -0.35
C LEU A 149 -8.10 5.97 0.47
N HIS A 150 -9.14 6.48 -0.19
CA HIS A 150 -10.29 7.12 0.50
C HIS A 150 -11.30 6.11 1.07
N ARG A 151 -11.18 4.83 0.72
CA ARG A 151 -12.06 3.77 1.21
C ARG A 151 -11.62 3.25 2.58
N ILE A 152 -10.31 3.29 2.85
CA ILE A 152 -9.68 2.94 4.13
C ILE A 152 -10.09 3.97 5.18
#